data_AF-A0A1G3VWP5-F1
#
_entry.id   AF-A0A1G3VWP5-F1
#
_cell.length_a   1.000
_cell.length_b   1.000
_cell.length_c   1.000
_cell.angle_alpha   90.00
_cell.angle_beta   90.00
_cell.angle_gamma   90.00
#
_symmetry.space_group_name_H-M   'P 1'
#
loop_
_entity.id
_entity.type
_entity.pdbx_description
1 polymer ?
#
loop_
_entity_poly.entity_id
_entity_poly.type
_entity_poly.pdbx_seq_one_letter_code
_entity_poly.pdbx_strand_id
1 'polypeptide(L)'
;MGPLGYDVASLLIDPYVNLSPAWQDELLDYYLTLLTSRLEVDPGAFREQYYHLALCRNLQVLGAYGYLTKVKGKDQFARYIPTAVKALHRRLQTRPEAFPRLTRLAAEL
;
A
#
# COMPACT_ATOMS: atom_id res chain seq x y z
N MET A 1 -5.13 11.36 -15.39
CA MET A 1 -4.04 11.65 -14.42
C MET A 1 -4.49 11.20 -13.04
N GLY A 2 -3.61 10.58 -12.26
CA GLY A 2 -3.91 10.11 -10.89
C GLY A 2 -3.46 11.09 -9.80
N PRO A 3 -3.80 10.84 -8.53
CA PRO A 3 -3.36 11.67 -7.41
C PRO A 3 -1.85 11.55 -7.17
N LEU A 4 -1.24 12.60 -6.63
CA LEU A 4 0.22 12.70 -6.39
C LEU A 4 0.77 11.52 -5.58
N GLY A 5 0.00 11.02 -4.61
CA GLY A 5 0.39 9.90 -3.77
C GLY A 5 0.36 8.52 -4.45
N TYR A 6 -0.20 8.38 -5.66
CA TYR A 6 -0.46 7.07 -6.26
C TYR A 6 0.82 6.34 -6.67
N ASP A 7 1.73 7.04 -7.34
CA ASP A 7 2.96 6.44 -7.85
C ASP A 7 3.93 6.11 -6.70
N VAL A 8 4.06 7.02 -5.73
CA VAL A 8 4.86 6.77 -4.52
C VAL A 8 4.27 5.64 -3.68
N ALA A 9 2.94 5.53 -3.55
CA ALA A 9 2.32 4.36 -2.92
C ALA A 9 2.65 3.07 -3.67
N SER A 10 2.58 3.07 -5.00
CA SER A 10 2.90 1.88 -5.80
C SER A 10 4.35 1.43 -5.64
N LEU A 11 5.28 2.38 -5.53
CA LEU A 11 6.70 2.11 -5.29
C LEU A 11 6.97 1.59 -3.88
N LEU A 12 6.50 2.31 -2.86
CA LEU A 12 6.88 2.04 -1.47
C LEU A 12 6.31 0.73 -0.94
N ILE A 13 5.15 0.32 -1.46
CA ILE A 13 4.42 -0.83 -0.93
C ILE A 13 4.59 -2.08 -1.78
N ASP A 14 5.44 -2.02 -2.81
CA ASP A 14 5.63 -3.10 -3.75
C ASP A 14 6.09 -4.39 -3.03
N PRO A 15 5.30 -5.49 -3.09
CA PRO A 15 5.66 -6.74 -2.45
C PRO A 15 6.84 -7.47 -3.12
N TYR A 16 7.23 -7.09 -4.35
CA TYR A 16 8.45 -7.57 -4.99
C TYR A 16 9.70 -7.10 -4.25
N VAL A 17 9.72 -5.82 -3.88
CA VAL A 17 10.85 -5.18 -3.19
C VAL A 17 10.78 -5.44 -1.69
N ASN A 18 9.56 -5.44 -1.12
CA ASN A 18 9.31 -5.68 0.30
C ASN A 18 10.12 -4.74 1.21
N LEU A 19 10.07 -3.43 0.93
CA LEU A 19 10.72 -2.41 1.76
C LEU A 19 10.23 -2.50 3.21
N SER A 20 11.16 -2.35 4.16
CA SER A 20 10.83 -2.32 5.59
C SER A 20 9.91 -1.11 5.89
N PRO A 21 9.09 -1.17 6.96
CA PRO A 21 8.26 -0.03 7.35
C PRO A 21 9.09 1.26 7.51
N ALA A 22 10.24 1.18 8.16
CA ALA A 22 11.13 2.32 8.37
C ALA A 22 11.58 2.95 7.04
N TRP A 23 11.96 2.15 6.05
CA TRP A 23 12.30 2.65 4.72
C TRP A 23 11.10 3.25 3.99
N GLN A 24 9.90 2.68 4.16
CA GLN A 24 8.69 3.27 3.57
C GLN A 24 8.40 4.65 4.15
N ASP A 25 8.54 4.81 5.47
CA ASP A 25 8.29 6.08 6.16
C ASP A 25 9.36 7.12 5.78
N GLU A 26 10.65 6.75 5.80
CA GLU A 26 11.75 7.65 5.43
C GLU A 26 11.64 8.15 3.98
N LEU A 27 11.34 7.26 3.04
CA LEU A 27 11.19 7.64 1.63
C LEU A 27 9.92 8.46 1.38
N LEU A 28 8.83 8.20 2.11
CA LEU A 28 7.63 9.02 2.04
C LEU A 28 7.89 10.44 2.55
N ASP A 29 8.64 10.57 3.65
CA ASP A 29 9.02 11.84 4.24
C ASP A 29 9.95 12.64 3.30
N TYR A 30 10.91 11.95 2.68
CA TYR A 30 11.76 12.53 1.65
C TYR A 30 10.95 13.01 0.43
N TYR A 31 10.04 12.17 -0.06
CA TYR A 31 9.13 12.55 -1.15
C TYR A 31 8.30 13.78 -0.79
N LEU A 32 7.73 13.82 0.41
CA LEU A 32 6.87 14.92 0.86
C LEU A 32 7.66 16.22 0.99
N THR A 33 8.92 16.16 1.46
CA THR A 33 9.83 17.31 1.51
C THR A 33 10.12 17.87 0.12
N LEU A 34 10.38 16.99 -0.86
CA LEU A 34 10.58 17.38 -2.25
C LEU A 34 9.29 17.91 -2.92
N LEU A 35 8.13 17.43 -2.49
CA LEU A 35 6.84 17.84 -3.04
C LEU A 35 6.48 19.26 -2.55
N THR A 36 6.57 19.50 -1.25
CA THR A 36 6.19 20.79 -0.63
C THR A 36 7.13 21.93 -1.00
N SER A 37 8.38 21.64 -1.38
CA SER A 37 9.29 22.63 -1.94
C SER A 37 8.90 23.11 -3.36
N ARG A 38 8.00 22.41 -4.04
CA ARG A 38 7.60 22.71 -5.43
C ARG A 38 6.12 23.05 -5.60
N LEU A 39 5.27 22.55 -4.71
CA LEU A 39 3.83 22.70 -4.76
C LEU A 39 3.30 23.03 -3.37
N GLU A 40 2.25 23.84 -3.30
CA GLU A 40 1.52 24.09 -2.06
C GLU A 40 0.66 22.85 -1.74
N VAL A 41 1.13 22.04 -0.78
CA VAL A 41 0.49 20.80 -0.35
C VAL A 41 0.49 20.76 1.16
N ASP A 42 -0.67 20.50 1.76
CA ASP A 42 -0.76 20.22 3.19
C ASP A 42 -0.20 18.80 3.50
N PRO A 43 0.88 18.68 4.30
CA PRO A 43 1.49 17.40 4.62
C PRO A 43 0.53 16.42 5.30
N GLY A 44 -0.37 16.93 6.15
CA GLY A 44 -1.37 16.12 6.85
C GLY A 44 -2.34 15.47 5.86
N ALA A 45 -3.03 16.30 5.07
CA ALA A 45 -3.96 15.86 4.04
C ALA A 45 -3.30 14.92 3.00
N PHE A 46 -2.02 15.16 2.66
CA PHE A 46 -1.29 14.26 1.80
C PHE A 46 -1.11 12.87 2.43
N ARG A 47 -0.70 12.79 3.70
CA ARG A 47 -0.54 11.50 4.40
C ARG A 47 -1.86 10.76 4.55
N GLU A 48 -2.95 11.48 4.81
CA GLU A 48 -4.31 10.93 4.81
C GLU A 48 -4.65 10.31 3.45
N GLN A 49 -4.45 11.05 2.36
CA GLN A 49 -4.70 10.56 1.01
C GLN A 49 -3.79 9.38 0.67
N TYR A 50 -2.49 9.46 1.00
CA TYR A 50 -1.52 8.39 0.79
C TYR A 50 -1.94 7.10 1.49
N TYR A 51 -2.41 7.18 2.73
CA TYR A 51 -2.89 6.01 3.47
C TYR A 51 -3.98 5.26 2.70
N HIS A 52 -4.98 5.98 2.19
CA HIS A 52 -6.07 5.39 1.40
C HIS A 52 -5.57 4.83 0.07
N LEU A 53 -4.70 5.56 -0.65
CA LEU A 53 -4.12 5.09 -1.91
C LEU A 53 -3.28 3.83 -1.71
N ALA A 54 -2.47 3.78 -0.66
CA ALA A 54 -1.66 2.62 -0.33
C ALA A 54 -2.52 1.41 0.05
N LEU A 55 -3.61 1.62 0.79
CA LEU A 55 -4.57 0.54 1.08
C LEU A 55 -5.22 0.01 -0.20
N CYS A 56 -5.75 0.89 -1.06
CA CYS A 56 -6.33 0.50 -2.34
C CYS A 56 -5.32 -0.22 -3.25
N ARG A 57 -4.08 0.26 -3.34
CA ARG A 57 -3.02 -0.39 -4.11
C ARG A 57 -2.67 -1.77 -3.56
N ASN A 58 -2.61 -1.93 -2.25
CA ASN A 58 -2.35 -3.22 -1.63
C ASN A 58 -3.46 -4.24 -1.94
N LEU A 59 -4.73 -3.82 -1.87
CA LEU A 59 -5.87 -4.65 -2.28
C LEU A 59 -5.83 -4.99 -3.78
N GLN A 60 -5.46 -4.03 -4.63
CA GLN A 60 -5.31 -4.26 -6.08
C GLN A 60 -4.23 -5.29 -6.37
N VAL A 61 -3.10 -5.24 -5.66
CA VAL A 61 -2.00 -6.21 -5.75
C VAL A 61 -2.49 -7.61 -5.34
N LEU A 62 -3.20 -7.73 -4.21
CA LEU A 62 -3.76 -9.01 -3.76
C LEU A 62 -4.73 -9.60 -4.79
N GLY A 63 -5.65 -8.77 -5.31
CA GLY A 63 -6.59 -9.19 -6.37
C GLY A 63 -5.87 -9.63 -7.64
N ALA A 64 -4.87 -8.86 -8.09
CA ALA A 64 -4.10 -9.18 -9.28
C ALA A 64 -3.31 -10.48 -9.12
N TYR A 65 -2.61 -10.69 -8.00
CA TYR A 65 -1.81 -11.89 -7.79
C TYR A 65 -2.65 -13.12 -7.55
N GLY A 66 -3.79 -12.99 -6.85
CA GLY A 66 -4.79 -14.05 -6.74
C GLY A 66 -5.28 -14.49 -8.11
N TYR A 67 -5.65 -13.53 -8.98
CA TYR A 67 -6.09 -13.82 -10.35
C TYR A 67 -4.98 -14.44 -11.21
N LEU A 68 -3.78 -13.87 -11.19
CA LEU A 68 -2.64 -14.36 -11.98
C LEU A 68 -2.24 -15.79 -11.59
N THR A 69 -2.28 -16.08 -10.29
CA THR A 69 -1.98 -17.42 -9.77
C THR A 69 -3.12 -18.39 -10.11
N LYS A 70 -4.34 -18.11 -9.64
CA LYS A 70 -5.45 -19.09 -9.69
C LYS A 70 -6.15 -19.20 -11.03
N VAL A 71 -6.22 -18.12 -11.81
CA VAL A 71 -6.95 -18.09 -13.09
C VAL A 71 -5.98 -18.17 -14.28
N LYS A 72 -4.80 -17.55 -14.19
CA LYS A 72 -3.83 -17.52 -15.30
C LYS A 72 -2.69 -18.55 -15.15
N GLY A 73 -2.65 -19.32 -14.07
CA GLY A 73 -1.65 -20.37 -13.86
C GLY A 73 -0.22 -19.85 -13.73
N LYS A 74 -0.03 -18.58 -13.34
CA LYS A 74 1.29 -17.97 -13.16
C LYS A 74 1.72 -18.09 -11.70
N ASP A 75 2.14 -19.28 -11.29
CA ASP A 75 2.44 -19.60 -9.89
C ASP A 75 3.59 -18.77 -9.28
N GLN A 76 4.46 -18.18 -10.10
CA GLN A 76 5.52 -17.31 -9.62
C GLN A 76 5.01 -16.06 -8.89
N PHE A 77 3.74 -15.69 -9.04
CA PHE A 77 3.13 -14.57 -8.31
C PHE A 77 2.67 -14.95 -6.91
N ALA A 78 2.43 -16.24 -6.63
CA ALA A 78 1.95 -16.73 -5.34
C ALA A 78 2.91 -16.35 -4.20
N ARG A 79 4.22 -16.36 -4.46
CA ARG A 79 5.26 -16.04 -3.46
C ARG A 79 5.18 -14.62 -2.89
N TYR A 80 4.51 -13.69 -3.59
CA TYR A 80 4.36 -12.30 -3.15
C TYR A 80 3.08 -12.03 -2.36
N ILE A 81 2.12 -12.96 -2.39
CA ILE A 81 0.84 -12.83 -1.69
C ILE A 81 1.05 -12.71 -0.17
N PRO A 82 1.87 -13.55 0.51
CA PRO A 82 2.08 -13.40 1.96
C PRO A 82 2.64 -12.04 2.35
N THR A 83 3.57 -11.49 1.56
CA THR A 83 4.12 -10.15 1.76
C THR A 83 3.04 -9.08 1.64
N ALA A 84 2.18 -9.18 0.63
CA ALA A 84 1.08 -8.24 0.42
C ALA A 84 0.02 -8.33 1.54
N VAL A 85 -0.29 -9.53 2.05
CA VAL A 85 -1.19 -9.73 3.21
C VAL A 85 -0.59 -9.14 4.49
N LYS A 86 0.70 -9.39 4.78
CA LYS A 86 1.38 -8.76 5.93
C LYS A 86 1.34 -7.22 5.85
N ALA A 87 1.51 -6.68 4.65
CA ALA A 87 1.39 -5.26 4.37
C ALA A 87 -0.06 -4.73 4.55
N LEU A 88 -1.09 -5.53 4.26
CA LEU A 88 -2.49 -5.22 4.52
C LEU A 88 -2.75 -5.09 6.04
N HIS A 89 -2.37 -6.11 6.81
CA HIS A 89 -2.55 -6.12 8.26
C HIS A 89 -1.93 -4.90 8.92
N ARG A 90 -0.68 -4.58 8.57
CA ARG A 90 0.02 -3.40 9.11
C ARG A 90 -0.75 -2.11 8.86
N ARG A 91 -1.33 -1.94 7.67
CA ARG A 91 -2.11 -0.73 7.30
C ARG A 91 -3.46 -0.67 8.01
N LEU A 92 -4.10 -1.81 8.23
CA LEU A 92 -5.36 -1.85 8.97
C LEU A 92 -5.14 -1.57 10.47
N GLN A 93 -4.01 -2.01 11.02
CA GLN A 93 -3.64 -1.77 12.42
C GLN A 93 -3.35 -0.29 12.75
N THR A 94 -2.96 0.53 11.77
CA THR A 94 -2.78 1.98 12.03
C THR A 94 -4.11 2.70 12.23
N ARG A 95 -5.23 2.14 11.74
CA ARG A 95 -6.58 2.71 11.86
C ARG A 95 -7.64 1.62 12.00
N PRO A 96 -7.66 0.89 13.13
CA PRO A 96 -8.51 -0.30 13.28
C PRO A 96 -10.00 0.00 13.13
N GLU A 97 -10.44 1.21 13.50
CA GLU A 97 -11.85 1.61 13.45
C GLU A 97 -12.32 2.11 12.07
N ALA A 98 -11.39 2.43 11.16
CA ALA A 98 -11.76 3.00 9.86
C ALA A 98 -12.43 1.97 8.93
N PHE A 99 -12.04 0.69 9.02
CA PHE A 99 -12.51 -0.37 8.11
C PHE A 99 -12.83 -1.68 8.84
N PRO A 100 -13.82 -1.71 9.75
CA PRO A 100 -14.06 -2.85 10.63
C PRO A 100 -14.34 -4.16 9.88
N ARG A 101 -15.05 -4.09 8.73
CA ARG A 101 -15.32 -5.28 7.90
C ARG A 101 -14.06 -5.80 7.20
N LEU A 102 -13.22 -4.90 6.69
CA LEU A 102 -11.98 -5.28 6.02
C LEU A 102 -10.96 -5.83 7.03
N THR A 103 -10.88 -5.24 8.22
CA THR A 103 -10.05 -5.72 9.33
C THR A 103 -10.45 -7.14 9.73
N ARG A 104 -11.75 -7.43 9.83
CA ARG A 104 -12.24 -8.78 10.13
C ARG A 104 -11.87 -9.78 9.03
N LEU A 105 -12.12 -9.43 7.78
CA LEU A 105 -11.78 -10.30 6.63
C LEU A 105 -10.28 -10.57 6.56
N ALA A 106 -9.45 -9.54 6.77
CA ALA A 106 -8.01 -9.70 6.75
C ALA A 106 -7.53 -10.66 7.85
N ALA A 107 -8.17 -10.69 9.03
CA ALA A 107 -7.82 -11.60 10.12
C ALA A 107 -8.07 -13.09 9.81
N GLU A 108 -8.79 -13.40 8.73
CA GLU A 108 -9.03 -14.76 8.25
C GLU A 108 -8.01 -15.22 7.19
N LEU A 109 -7.12 -14.33 6.74
CA LEU A 109 -6.05 -14.59 5.75
C LEU A 109 -4.72 -14.98 6.41
#